data_AF-A0ABD0P878-F1
#
_entry.id   AF-A0ABD0P878-F1
#
_cell.length_a   1.000
_cell.length_b   1.000
_cell.length_c   1.000
_cell.angle_alpha   90.00
_cell.angle_beta   90.00
_cell.angle_gamma   90.00
#
_symmetry.space_group_name_H-M   'P 1'
#
loop_
_entity.id
_entity.type
_entity.pdbx_description
1 polymer ?
#
loop_
_entity_poly.entity_id
_entity_poly.type
_entity_poly.pdbx_seq_one_letter_code
_entity_poly.pdbx_strand_id
1 'polypeptide(L)'
;MALDVTLYSNVGNSLDLSLSVSRHLKVLSIYHPLVVNKTHYKIYFLNSNSLDAQILERALFHMDNSYNIPNIRGTGYMCKTNLPSNSAFRGFGGPQGMMIAESWMSDVALSCGLPAEEVRRMNMYKEGDFTPFSQRLEQFTIDRCWEECMQLSEFKKRKDAVEQYN
;
A
#
# COMPACT_ATOMS: atom_id res chain seq x y z
N MET A 1 -9.47 1.88 22.14
CA MET A 1 -8.12 1.31 22.26
C MET A 1 -7.75 0.72 20.90
N ALA A 2 -7.13 1.52 20.05
CA ALA A 2 -6.45 1.02 18.86
C ALA A 2 -5.15 0.32 19.27
N LEU A 3 -4.53 -0.40 18.33
CA LEU A 3 -3.13 -0.80 18.43
C LEU A 3 -2.35 0.13 17.51
N ASP A 4 -1.54 1.03 18.10
CA ASP A 4 -0.63 1.87 17.35
C ASP A 4 0.65 1.06 17.08
N VAL A 5 0.89 0.78 15.79
CA VAL A 5 1.92 -0.12 15.31
C VAL A 5 2.96 0.73 14.56
N THR A 6 4.00 1.15 15.28
CA THR A 6 5.08 1.99 14.74
C THR A 6 6.12 1.11 14.05
N LEU A 7 6.04 1.04 12.72
CA LEU A 7 6.92 0.22 11.88
C LEU A 7 7.97 1.08 11.16
N TYR A 8 9.23 0.89 11.54
CA TYR A 8 10.37 1.59 10.95
C TYR A 8 11.04 0.71 9.88
N SER A 9 10.61 0.85 8.62
CA SER A 9 11.27 0.22 7.48
C SER A 9 12.41 1.10 6.97
N ASN A 10 13.66 0.64 7.12
CA ASN A 10 14.85 1.44 6.84
C ASN A 10 15.72 0.79 5.75
N VAL A 11 15.21 0.82 4.53
CA VAL A 11 15.87 0.35 3.30
C VAL A 11 15.98 1.53 2.32
N GLY A 12 17.04 1.56 1.51
CA GLY A 12 17.50 2.75 0.77
C GLY A 12 16.43 3.56 0.03
N ASN A 13 16.56 4.89 0.10
CA ASN A 13 15.63 5.93 -0.40
C ASN A 13 14.42 6.25 0.51
N SER A 14 14.56 6.03 1.82
CA SER A 14 13.87 6.75 2.93
C SER A 14 12.35 6.91 2.81
N LEU A 15 11.60 5.96 3.36
CA LEU A 15 10.18 6.14 3.71
C LEU A 15 10.02 6.39 5.21
N ASP A 16 9.43 7.53 5.59
CA ASP A 16 8.87 7.72 6.93
C ASP A 16 7.46 7.10 6.96
N LEU A 17 7.20 6.16 7.86
CA LEU A 17 5.91 5.48 7.98
C LEU A 17 5.62 5.06 9.43
N SER A 18 4.35 4.93 9.80
CA SER A 18 3.83 4.40 11.07
C SER A 18 2.33 4.12 10.90
N LEU A 19 1.73 3.12 11.54
CA LEU A 19 0.32 2.77 11.32
C LEU A 19 -0.50 2.77 12.61
N SER A 20 -1.81 3.03 12.48
CA SER A 20 -2.79 2.80 13.55
C SER A 20 -3.84 1.80 13.07
N VAL A 21 -4.01 0.71 13.82
CA VAL A 21 -4.82 -0.46 13.45
C VAL A 21 -5.96 -0.63 14.44
N SER A 22 -7.16 -0.90 13.93
CA SER A 22 -8.35 -1.14 14.74
C SER A 22 -8.26 -2.48 15.50
N ARG A 23 -9.05 -2.64 16.58
CA ARG A 23 -9.33 -3.98 17.15
C ARG A 23 -10.01 -4.93 16.16
N HIS A 24 -10.59 -4.39 15.09
CA HIS A 24 -11.14 -5.14 13.96
C HIS A 24 -10.20 -5.16 12.74
N LEU A 25 -8.90 -4.90 12.95
CA LEU A 25 -7.79 -5.18 12.03
C LEU A 25 -7.81 -4.44 10.68
N LYS A 26 -8.82 -3.57 10.48
CA LYS A 26 -8.80 -2.52 9.47
C LYS A 26 -7.75 -1.46 9.83
N VAL A 27 -6.92 -1.10 8.85
CA VAL A 27 -5.96 0.01 8.90
C VAL A 27 -6.74 1.32 8.90
N LEU A 28 -6.50 2.17 9.91
CA LEU A 28 -7.28 3.39 10.11
C LEU A 28 -6.56 4.66 9.62
N SER A 29 -5.23 4.73 9.77
CA SER A 29 -4.41 5.88 9.38
C SER A 29 -2.92 5.52 9.31
N ILE A 30 -2.13 6.32 8.59
CA ILE A 30 -0.65 6.24 8.51
C ILE A 30 0.01 7.56 8.96
N TYR A 31 0.93 7.53 9.92
CA TYR A 31 1.59 8.67 10.61
C TYR A 31 3.14 8.63 10.41
N HIS A 32 4.06 9.40 11.01
CA HIS A 32 4.28 10.06 12.33
C HIS A 32 5.08 11.40 12.09
N PRO A 33 5.31 12.37 13.01
CA PRO A 33 5.06 12.47 14.46
C PRO A 33 4.30 13.75 14.93
N LEU A 34 4.41 14.09 16.23
CA LEU A 34 3.98 15.33 16.94
C LEU A 34 2.60 15.93 16.57
N VAL A 35 1.57 15.37 17.22
CA VAL A 35 0.21 15.87 17.56
C VAL A 35 -0.55 16.76 16.54
N VAL A 36 -1.84 16.41 16.35
CA VAL A 36 -2.95 17.17 15.68
C VAL A 36 -3.29 16.79 14.22
N ASN A 37 -4.32 15.94 14.08
CA ASN A 37 -5.40 15.99 13.08
C ASN A 37 -5.09 16.32 11.59
N LYS A 38 -4.00 15.79 10.99
CA LYS A 38 -3.91 15.46 9.54
C LYS A 38 -2.63 14.66 9.22
N THR A 39 -2.79 13.51 8.58
CA THR A 39 -1.72 12.53 8.33
C THR A 39 -1.32 12.45 6.85
N HIS A 40 -0.06 12.08 6.55
CA HIS A 40 0.54 12.19 5.21
C HIS A 40 1.65 11.15 4.96
N TYR A 41 1.78 10.69 3.71
CA TYR A 41 2.86 9.86 3.17
C TYR A 41 3.89 10.75 2.43
N LYS A 42 5.06 10.21 2.07
CA LYS A 42 6.03 10.85 1.15
C LYS A 42 6.58 9.83 0.14
N ILE A 43 6.52 10.12 -1.16
CA ILE A 43 7.16 9.34 -2.22
C ILE A 43 8.21 10.21 -2.92
N TYR A 44 9.46 9.73 -2.99
CA TYR A 44 10.58 10.41 -3.64
C TYR A 44 10.90 9.76 -4.99
N PHE A 45 10.73 10.50 -6.09
CA PHE A 45 11.18 10.08 -7.43
C PHE A 45 12.48 10.79 -7.82
N LEU A 46 13.40 10.06 -8.45
CA LEU A 46 14.67 10.62 -8.91
C LEU A 46 14.57 11.12 -10.37
N ASN A 47 15.11 12.32 -10.60
CA ASN A 47 15.41 13.01 -11.87
C ASN A 47 14.44 14.11 -12.34
N SER A 48 14.66 14.61 -13.56
CA SER A 48 14.23 15.94 -14.03
C SER A 48 13.93 15.99 -15.54
N ASN A 49 13.01 15.15 -16.01
CA ASN A 49 12.42 15.19 -17.36
C ASN A 49 10.99 15.80 -17.33
N SER A 50 10.29 15.82 -18.47
CA SER A 50 8.93 16.37 -18.61
C SER A 50 7.77 15.43 -18.23
N LEU A 51 8.07 14.18 -17.86
CA LEU A 51 7.13 13.11 -17.49
C LEU A 51 7.16 12.78 -16.00
N ASP A 52 8.24 13.10 -15.27
CA ASP A 52 8.45 12.67 -13.88
C ASP A 52 7.32 13.11 -12.92
N ALA A 53 6.71 14.27 -13.17
CA ALA A 53 5.54 14.74 -12.42
C ALA A 53 4.33 13.80 -12.59
N GLN A 54 4.10 13.29 -13.81
CA GLN A 54 3.00 12.39 -14.15
C GLN A 54 3.25 10.97 -13.60
N ILE A 55 4.52 10.54 -13.57
CA ILE A 55 4.96 9.28 -12.95
C ILE A 55 4.71 9.34 -11.43
N LEU A 56 5.08 10.44 -10.79
CA LEU A 56 4.87 10.67 -9.37
C LEU A 56 3.38 10.78 -9.02
N GLU A 57 2.60 11.55 -9.78
CA GLU A 57 1.15 11.64 -9.66
C GLU A 57 0.49 10.26 -9.76
N ARG A 58 0.87 9.46 -10.76
CA ARG A 58 0.36 8.10 -10.91
C ARG A 58 0.74 7.19 -9.74
N ALA A 59 1.93 7.33 -9.16
CA ALA A 59 2.30 6.59 -7.95
C ALA A 59 1.41 6.95 -6.75
N LEU A 60 1.03 8.24 -6.61
CA LEU A 60 0.09 8.69 -5.58
C LEU A 60 -1.34 8.20 -5.85
N PHE A 61 -1.76 8.04 -7.10
CA PHE A 61 -3.06 7.41 -7.45
C PHE A 61 -3.10 5.88 -7.28
N HIS A 62 -2.01 5.23 -6.90
CA HIS A 62 -1.96 3.77 -6.64
C HIS A 62 -1.35 3.44 -5.27
N MET A 63 -1.25 4.43 -4.36
CA MET A 63 -0.63 4.31 -3.03
C MET A 63 -1.46 3.49 -2.01
N ASP A 64 -2.73 3.31 -2.33
CA ASP A 64 -3.74 2.50 -1.64
C ASP A 64 -3.83 1.07 -2.21
N ASN A 65 -3.28 0.83 -3.41
CA ASN A 65 -3.40 -0.40 -4.20
C ASN A 65 -4.87 -0.85 -4.38
N SER A 66 -5.35 -1.65 -3.43
CA SER A 66 -6.66 -2.32 -3.45
C SER A 66 -7.40 -2.16 -2.11
N TYR A 67 -6.91 -1.27 -1.24
CA TYR A 67 -7.29 -1.20 0.17
C TYR A 67 -8.07 0.06 0.53
N ASN A 68 -9.23 -0.13 1.17
CA ASN A 68 -10.07 0.95 1.68
C ASN A 68 -9.46 1.54 2.98
N ILE A 69 -8.57 2.52 2.83
CA ILE A 69 -7.88 3.21 3.94
C ILE A 69 -8.63 4.53 4.24
N PRO A 70 -9.40 4.66 5.34
CA PRO A 70 -10.31 5.80 5.51
C PRO A 70 -9.62 7.15 5.78
N ASN A 71 -8.38 7.14 6.29
CA ASN A 71 -7.59 8.34 6.52
C ASN A 71 -6.21 8.18 5.87
N ILE A 72 -6.06 8.76 4.68
CA ILE A 72 -4.92 8.62 3.79
C ILE A 72 -4.62 9.98 3.15
N ARG A 73 -3.34 10.27 2.85
CA ARG A 73 -2.96 11.45 2.07
C ARG A 73 -1.58 11.27 1.43
N GLY A 74 -1.51 11.34 0.11
CA GLY A 74 -0.24 11.35 -0.62
C GLY A 74 0.55 12.64 -0.43
N THR A 75 1.88 12.54 -0.47
CA THR A 75 2.77 13.67 -0.83
C THR A 75 3.85 13.13 -1.75
N GLY A 76 4.18 13.89 -2.80
CA GLY A 76 5.22 13.54 -3.75
C GLY A 76 6.36 14.55 -3.75
N TYR A 77 7.58 14.09 -4.00
CA TYR A 77 8.76 14.91 -4.16
C TYR A 77 9.58 14.42 -5.36
N MET A 78 10.04 15.35 -6.19
CA MET A 78 10.97 15.07 -7.29
C MET A 78 12.38 15.51 -6.87
N CYS A 79 13.30 14.56 -6.80
CA CYS A 79 14.68 14.74 -6.40
C CYS A 79 15.56 14.86 -7.65
N LYS A 80 16.01 16.07 -7.98
CA LYS A 80 17.02 16.28 -9.01
C LYS A 80 18.35 15.64 -8.56
N THR A 81 18.96 14.82 -9.41
CA THR A 81 20.25 14.18 -9.14
C THR A 81 21.26 14.45 -10.27
N ASN A 82 22.51 14.03 -10.08
CA ASN A 82 23.56 14.07 -11.11
C ASN A 82 23.68 12.72 -11.87
N LEU A 83 22.63 11.89 -11.86
CA LEU A 83 22.54 10.64 -12.61
C LEU A 83 21.89 10.89 -13.99
N PRO A 84 22.00 9.94 -14.95
CA PRO A 84 21.18 9.96 -16.16
C PRO A 84 19.69 10.05 -15.83
N SER A 85 18.94 10.87 -16.58
CA SER A 85 17.50 10.99 -16.37
C SER A 85 16.79 9.66 -16.56
N ASN A 86 15.92 9.33 -15.60
CA ASN A 86 14.95 8.26 -15.76
C ASN A 86 13.92 8.62 -16.86
N SER A 87 13.03 7.71 -17.20
CA SER A 87 11.91 7.94 -18.12
C SER A 87 10.77 6.95 -17.83
N ALA A 88 9.72 7.01 -18.66
CA ALA A 88 8.60 6.10 -18.63
C ALA A 88 9.04 4.61 -18.66
N PHE A 89 8.55 3.82 -17.71
CA PHE A 89 8.65 2.36 -17.72
C PHE A 89 7.26 1.73 -17.52
N ARG A 90 7.11 0.43 -17.79
CA ARG A 90 5.82 -0.29 -17.70
C ARG A 90 5.17 -0.08 -16.32
N GLY A 91 3.95 0.48 -16.32
CA GLY A 91 3.20 0.82 -15.11
C GLY A 91 3.38 2.26 -14.60
N PHE A 92 4.41 2.97 -15.07
CA PHE A 92 4.53 4.44 -15.01
C PHE A 92 4.31 5.03 -13.60
N GLY A 93 4.99 4.51 -12.58
CA GLY A 93 4.86 4.96 -11.18
C GLY A 93 3.86 4.16 -10.34
N GLY A 94 2.83 3.58 -10.97
CA GLY A 94 1.85 2.73 -10.29
C GLY A 94 2.47 1.55 -9.52
N PRO A 95 3.39 0.76 -10.11
CA PRO A 95 4.07 -0.34 -9.40
C PRO A 95 4.85 0.11 -8.17
N GLN A 96 5.44 1.31 -8.19
CA GLN A 96 6.15 1.88 -7.05
C GLN A 96 5.19 2.22 -5.90
N GLY A 97 4.03 2.82 -6.20
CA GLY A 97 2.97 3.09 -5.22
C GLY A 97 2.41 1.80 -4.61
N MET A 98 2.10 0.80 -5.44
CA MET A 98 1.55 -0.48 -4.97
C MET A 98 2.58 -1.31 -4.19
N MET A 99 3.87 -1.27 -4.55
CA MET A 99 4.92 -1.98 -3.78
C MET A 99 5.07 -1.39 -2.37
N ILE A 100 4.95 -0.07 -2.22
CA ILE A 100 4.90 0.59 -0.91
C ILE A 100 3.69 0.11 -0.12
N ALA A 101 2.51 0.00 -0.76
CA ALA A 101 1.29 -0.52 -0.14
C ALA A 101 1.45 -1.96 0.37
N GLU A 102 2.03 -2.85 -0.45
CA GLU A 102 2.25 -4.25 -0.08
C GLU A 102 3.29 -4.43 1.04
N SER A 103 4.31 -3.57 1.11
CA SER A 103 5.28 -3.59 2.21
C SER A 103 4.59 -3.36 3.54
N TRP A 104 3.96 -2.20 3.75
CA TRP A 104 3.36 -1.89 5.04
C TRP A 104 2.16 -2.77 5.38
N MET A 105 1.43 -3.29 4.37
CA MET A 105 0.35 -4.26 4.61
C MET A 105 0.88 -5.59 5.13
N SER A 106 2.06 -6.02 4.67
CA SER A 106 2.74 -7.21 5.18
C SER A 106 3.30 -6.97 6.58
N ASP A 107 3.87 -5.80 6.84
CA ASP A 107 4.38 -5.40 8.14
C ASP A 107 3.26 -5.31 9.20
N VAL A 108 2.06 -4.84 8.83
CA VAL A 108 0.85 -4.88 9.68
C VAL A 108 0.46 -6.31 10.02
N ALA A 109 0.46 -7.23 9.04
CA ALA A 109 0.09 -8.62 9.28
C ALA A 109 1.03 -9.32 10.25
N LEU A 110 2.35 -9.13 10.07
CA LEU A 110 3.38 -9.60 11.00
C LEU A 110 3.18 -9.03 12.40
N SER A 111 2.95 -7.72 12.51
CA SER A 111 2.77 -7.03 13.80
C SER A 111 1.49 -7.42 14.54
N CYS A 112 0.45 -7.82 13.81
CA CYS A 112 -0.79 -8.35 14.41
C CYS A 112 -0.70 -9.85 14.73
N GLY A 113 0.35 -10.56 14.29
CA GLY A 113 0.46 -12.01 14.42
C GLY A 113 -0.56 -12.79 13.58
N LEU A 114 -0.91 -12.28 12.39
CA LEU A 114 -2.03 -12.77 11.58
C LEU A 114 -1.62 -13.27 10.19
N PRO A 115 -2.42 -14.19 9.59
CA PRO A 115 -2.30 -14.56 8.18
C PRO A 115 -2.35 -13.31 7.27
N ALA A 116 -1.31 -13.11 6.47
CA ALA A 116 -1.17 -11.92 5.63
C ALA A 116 -2.16 -11.89 4.45
N GLU A 117 -2.80 -13.02 4.13
CA GLU A 117 -3.93 -13.12 3.23
C GLU A 117 -5.23 -12.56 3.85
N GLU A 118 -5.50 -12.86 5.13
CA GLU A 118 -6.69 -12.37 5.86
C GLU A 118 -6.60 -10.86 6.09
N VAL A 119 -5.42 -10.36 6.47
CA VAL A 119 -5.20 -8.93 6.72
C VAL A 119 -5.39 -8.11 5.43
N ARG A 120 -4.98 -8.63 4.27
CA ARG A 120 -5.33 -8.04 2.97
C ARG A 120 -6.84 -8.08 2.74
N ARG A 121 -7.47 -9.26 2.89
CA ARG A 121 -8.90 -9.49 2.63
C ARG A 121 -9.80 -8.57 3.45
N MET A 122 -9.49 -8.36 4.73
CA MET A 122 -10.23 -7.46 5.64
C MET A 122 -10.12 -5.97 5.26
N ASN A 123 -9.05 -5.59 4.56
CA ASN A 123 -8.77 -4.19 4.18
C ASN A 123 -9.16 -3.85 2.74
N MET A 124 -9.56 -4.83 1.91
CA MET A 124 -9.96 -4.59 0.52
C MET A 124 -11.15 -3.63 0.38
N TYR A 125 -11.15 -2.89 -0.74
CA TYR A 125 -12.33 -2.18 -1.25
C TYR A 125 -13.48 -3.12 -1.59
N LYS A 126 -14.69 -2.55 -1.71
CA LYS A 126 -15.93 -3.20 -2.14
C LYS A 126 -16.58 -2.42 -3.28
N GLU A 127 -17.50 -3.07 -4.00
CA GLU A 127 -18.31 -2.39 -5.03
C GLU A 127 -19.00 -1.14 -4.45
N GLY A 128 -18.83 0.00 -5.12
CA GLY A 128 -19.39 1.29 -4.71
C GLY A 128 -18.59 2.08 -3.68
N ASP A 129 -17.46 1.57 -3.17
CA ASP A 129 -16.50 2.36 -2.39
C ASP A 129 -15.87 3.51 -3.21
N PHE A 130 -15.18 4.42 -2.53
CA PHE A 130 -14.47 5.54 -3.15
C PHE A 130 -12.96 5.46 -2.86
N THR A 131 -12.15 5.78 -3.88
CA THR A 131 -10.69 5.90 -3.78
C THR A 131 -10.28 7.18 -2.99
N PRO A 132 -9.00 7.36 -2.63
CA PRO A 132 -8.51 8.54 -1.90
C PRO A 132 -8.75 9.87 -2.65
N PHE A 133 -8.87 9.77 -3.97
CA PHE A 133 -9.11 10.86 -4.91
C PHE A 133 -10.59 10.95 -5.35
N SER A 134 -11.49 10.38 -4.55
CA SER A 134 -12.96 10.44 -4.72
C SER A 134 -13.51 9.85 -6.02
N GLN A 135 -12.76 8.96 -6.69
CA GLN A 135 -13.32 8.14 -7.77
C GLN A 135 -14.14 7.00 -7.15
N ARG A 136 -15.37 6.79 -7.61
CA ARG A 136 -16.19 5.64 -7.23
C ARG A 136 -15.70 4.38 -7.95
N LEU A 137 -15.63 3.26 -7.23
CA LEU A 137 -15.34 1.95 -7.79
C LEU A 137 -16.66 1.30 -8.25
N GLU A 138 -16.78 1.08 -9.55
CA GLU A 138 -17.94 0.45 -10.19
C GLU A 138 -17.46 -0.73 -11.04
N GLN A 139 -18.22 -1.82 -11.08
CA GLN A 139 -17.82 -3.10 -11.71
C GLN A 139 -16.51 -3.67 -11.11
N PHE A 140 -16.31 -3.47 -9.81
CA PHE A 140 -15.10 -3.79 -9.07
C PHE A 140 -15.00 -5.30 -8.78
N THR A 141 -14.26 -6.00 -9.65
CA THR A 141 -14.23 -7.47 -9.68
C THR A 141 -13.17 -8.13 -8.79
N ILE A 142 -12.50 -7.39 -7.89
CA ILE A 142 -11.37 -7.93 -7.12
C ILE A 142 -11.76 -9.12 -6.24
N ASP A 143 -12.95 -9.10 -5.63
CA ASP A 143 -13.47 -10.22 -4.84
C ASP A 143 -13.41 -11.53 -5.63
N ARG A 144 -13.94 -11.52 -6.85
CA ARG A 144 -13.95 -12.69 -7.73
C ARG A 144 -12.53 -13.13 -8.09
N CYS A 145 -11.67 -12.19 -8.49
CA CYS A 145 -10.28 -12.49 -8.84
C CYS A 145 -9.47 -13.04 -7.65
N TRP A 146 -9.78 -12.62 -6.42
CA TRP A 146 -9.18 -13.17 -5.21
C TRP A 146 -9.67 -14.60 -4.95
N GLU A 147 -10.98 -14.84 -4.90
CA GLU A 147 -11.52 -16.19 -4.63
C GLU A 147 -11.11 -17.20 -5.71
N GLU A 148 -11.15 -16.82 -7.00
CA GLU A 148 -10.66 -17.66 -8.11
C GLU A 148 -9.16 -17.98 -7.98
N CYS A 149 -8.33 -16.99 -7.61
CA CYS A 149 -6.90 -17.20 -7.40
C CYS A 149 -6.62 -18.13 -6.21
N MET A 150 -7.31 -17.93 -5.07
CA MET A 150 -7.15 -18.75 -3.86
C MET A 150 -7.55 -20.22 -4.11
N GLN A 151 -8.60 -20.44 -4.89
CA GLN A 151 -9.05 -21.78 -5.30
C GLN A 151 -8.10 -22.43 -6.31
N LEU A 152 -7.84 -21.79 -7.45
CA LEU A 152 -7.04 -22.35 -8.55
C LEU A 152 -5.57 -22.58 -8.16
N SER A 153 -5.05 -21.82 -7.20
CA SER A 153 -3.67 -21.97 -6.72
C SER A 153 -3.50 -23.03 -5.62
N GLU A 154 -4.59 -23.64 -5.14
CA GLU A 154 -4.65 -24.47 -3.91
C GLU A 154 -3.99 -23.79 -2.69
N PHE A 155 -4.20 -22.48 -2.52
CA PHE A 155 -3.40 -21.63 -1.62
C PHE A 155 -3.20 -22.23 -0.22
N LYS A 156 -4.30 -22.58 0.47
CA LYS A 156 -4.24 -23.09 1.85
C LYS A 156 -3.44 -24.39 1.94
N LYS A 157 -3.78 -25.40 1.13
CA LYS A 157 -3.09 -26.71 1.07
C LYS A 157 -1.57 -26.55 0.86
N ARG A 158 -1.15 -25.57 0.05
CA ARG A 158 0.26 -25.27 -0.20
C ARG A 158 0.92 -24.48 0.92
N LYS A 159 0.18 -23.60 1.61
CA LYS A 159 0.64 -22.93 2.82
C LYS A 159 0.86 -23.94 3.95
N ASP A 160 -0.12 -24.80 4.21
CA ASP A 160 -0.03 -25.92 5.17
C ASP A 160 1.21 -26.80 4.89
N ALA A 161 1.49 -27.09 3.60
CA ALA A 161 2.66 -27.86 3.18
C ALA A 161 4.01 -27.12 3.31
N VAL A 162 4.03 -25.78 3.22
CA VAL A 162 5.23 -24.96 3.51
C VAL A 162 5.47 -24.86 5.01
N GLU A 163 4.40 -24.74 5.82
CA GLU A 163 4.48 -24.78 7.28
C GLU A 163 4.93 -26.15 7.82
N GLN A 164 4.69 -27.24 7.08
CA GLN A 164 5.23 -28.58 7.37
C GLN A 164 6.71 -28.76 6.94
N TYR A 165 7.22 -27.93 6.02
CA TYR A 165 8.56 -28.11 5.43
C TYR A 165 9.69 -27.37 6.20
N ASN A 166 9.35 -26.26 6.87
CA ASN A 166 10.30 -25.37 7.55
C ASN A 166 10.62 -25.80 8.99
#